data_AF-A0A7R9TN29-F1
#
_entry.id   AF-A0A7R9TN29-F1
#
_cell.length_a   1.000
_cell.length_b   1.000
_cell.length_c   1.000
_cell.angle_alpha   90.00
_cell.angle_beta   90.00
_cell.angle_gamma   90.00
#
_symmetry.space_group_name_H-M   'P 1'
#
loop_
_entity.id
_entity.type
_entity.pdbx_description
1 polymer ?
#
loop_
_entity_poly.entity_id
_entity_poly.type
_entity_poly.pdbx_seq_one_letter_code
_entity_poly.pdbx_strand_id
1 'polypeptide(L)'
;SARVRGAAEGGRAGEGILRPSRRQRMIAAARIARIAASYGAPKGVRAPRSFRRVMASCAASDTAEGGERLLEKRCIPCEGKDIEALTEAEAEKLMPQVPLWALEEVDGQAGILSLHRRYKTKNFVKALELMQRIGAVAEEEGHHPDLHLTGWNNLEVSIFTHAIGGLSENDFILAAKIETVDTEDLLRKKKKSLS
;
A
#
# COMPACT_ATOMS: atom_id res chain seq x y z
N SER A 1 -59.17 -24.53 -14.37
CA SER A 1 -58.36 -23.30 -14.41
C SER A 1 -57.95 -22.95 -13.00
N ALA A 2 -56.75 -23.31 -12.54
CA ALA A 2 -55.46 -22.65 -12.75
C ALA A 2 -55.27 -21.41 -11.84
N ARG A 3 -54.32 -21.56 -10.88
CA ARG A 3 -53.30 -20.58 -10.40
C ARG A 3 -53.77 -19.32 -9.64
N VAL A 4 -53.10 -18.76 -8.62
CA VAL A 4 -51.72 -18.85 -8.09
C VAL A 4 -51.75 -18.54 -6.57
N ARG A 5 -50.97 -19.27 -5.75
CA ARG A 5 -50.60 -18.86 -4.38
C ARG A 5 -49.36 -17.97 -4.46
N GLY A 6 -49.42 -16.76 -3.91
CA GLY A 6 -48.26 -15.87 -3.80
C GLY A 6 -47.27 -16.40 -2.76
N ALA A 7 -46.06 -16.73 -3.19
CA ALA A 7 -44.92 -16.99 -2.33
C ALA A 7 -44.20 -15.66 -2.06
N ALA A 8 -44.00 -15.33 -0.79
CA ALA A 8 -43.09 -14.29 -0.35
C ALA A 8 -41.75 -14.97 -0.02
N GLU A 9 -40.76 -14.81 -0.90
CA GLU A 9 -39.35 -15.10 -0.58
C GLU A 9 -38.60 -13.77 -0.50
N GLY A 10 -38.37 -13.32 0.72
CA GLY A 10 -37.44 -12.23 1.02
C GLY A 10 -36.02 -12.81 1.07
N GLY A 11 -35.20 -12.46 0.08
CA GLY A 11 -33.78 -12.82 0.01
C GLY A 11 -32.98 -12.18 1.12
N ARG A 12 -32.11 -12.97 1.76
CA ARG A 12 -31.06 -12.50 2.68
C ARG A 12 -29.72 -12.84 2.04
N ALA A 13 -29.20 -11.91 1.23
CA ALA A 13 -27.83 -12.00 0.72
C ALA A 13 -26.88 -11.72 1.89
N GLY A 14 -26.17 -12.75 2.35
CA GLY A 14 -25.08 -12.59 3.30
C GLY A 14 -23.84 -12.08 2.56
N GLU A 15 -23.32 -10.93 2.96
CA GLU A 15 -22.00 -10.45 2.56
C GLU A 15 -20.92 -11.43 3.06
N GLY A 16 -20.44 -12.27 2.15
CA GLY A 16 -19.27 -13.10 2.38
C GLY A 16 -18.01 -12.24 2.27
N ILE A 17 -17.41 -11.89 3.41
CA ILE A 17 -16.05 -11.35 3.45
C ILE A 17 -15.13 -12.40 2.81
N LEU A 18 -14.71 -12.15 1.56
CA LEU A 18 -13.88 -13.06 0.80
C LEU A 18 -12.55 -13.24 1.53
N ARG A 19 -12.28 -14.46 2.01
CA ARG A 19 -11.04 -14.76 2.73
C ARG A 19 -9.87 -14.73 1.73
N PRO A 20 -8.79 -13.98 2.02
CA PRO A 20 -7.65 -13.90 1.13
C PRO A 20 -7.02 -15.28 0.92
N SER A 21 -6.56 -15.51 -0.30
CA SER A 21 -5.95 -16.78 -0.72
C SER A 21 -4.68 -17.07 0.08
N ARG A 22 -4.27 -18.34 0.13
CA ARG A 22 -3.04 -18.75 0.83
C ARG A 22 -1.81 -18.00 0.31
N ARG A 23 -1.76 -17.67 -1.00
CA ARG A 23 -0.71 -16.86 -1.63
C ARG A 23 -0.73 -15.42 -1.11
N GLN A 24 -1.90 -14.77 -1.06
CA GLN A 24 -2.07 -13.41 -0.55
C GLN A 24 -1.66 -13.30 0.93
N ARG A 25 -2.01 -14.29 1.75
CA ARG A 25 -1.63 -14.34 3.18
C ARG A 25 -0.12 -14.50 3.36
N MET A 26 0.53 -15.29 2.52
CA MET A 26 1.99 -15.48 2.53
C MET A 26 2.74 -14.22 2.10
N ILE A 27 2.26 -13.51 1.07
CA ILE A 27 2.84 -12.24 0.61
C ILE A 27 2.69 -11.15 1.69
N ALA A 28 1.51 -11.05 2.32
CA ALA A 28 1.29 -10.12 3.42
C ALA A 28 2.19 -10.41 4.63
N ALA A 29 2.38 -11.70 4.98
CA ALA A 29 3.27 -12.10 6.06
C ALA A 29 4.75 -11.79 5.76
N ALA A 30 5.21 -12.03 4.52
CA ALA A 30 6.57 -11.72 4.10
C ALA A 30 6.85 -10.19 4.10
N ARG A 31 5.86 -9.37 3.72
CA ARG A 31 5.91 -7.90 3.80
C ARG A 31 6.04 -7.42 5.25
N ILE A 32 5.24 -7.96 6.18
CA ILE A 32 5.32 -7.63 7.61
C ILE A 32 6.68 -8.02 8.19
N ALA A 33 7.24 -9.17 7.80
CA ALA A 33 8.54 -9.62 8.27
C ALA A 33 9.70 -8.71 7.82
N ARG A 34 9.66 -8.19 6.58
CA ARG A 34 10.65 -7.20 6.10
C ARG A 34 10.54 -5.86 6.82
N ILE A 35 9.32 -5.40 7.09
CA ILE A 35 9.08 -4.19 7.89
C ILE A 35 9.62 -4.38 9.33
N ALA A 36 9.46 -5.57 9.92
CA ALA A 36 10.04 -5.85 11.24
C ALA A 36 11.58 -5.85 11.23
N ALA A 37 12.20 -6.28 10.12
CA ALA A 37 13.65 -6.27 9.97
C ALA A 37 14.25 -4.87 9.79
N SER A 38 13.48 -3.90 9.26
CA SER A 38 13.95 -2.52 9.11
C SER A 38 14.00 -1.72 10.43
N TYR A 39 13.32 -2.18 11.48
CA TYR A 39 13.33 -1.49 12.79
C TYR A 39 14.60 -1.72 13.63
N GLY A 40 15.54 -2.55 13.18
CA GLY A 40 16.82 -2.79 13.86
C GLY A 40 16.69 -3.53 15.19
N ALA A 41 17.60 -4.47 15.45
CA ALA A 41 17.68 -5.12 16.75
C ALA A 41 17.90 -4.09 17.88
N PRO A 42 17.32 -4.26 19.07
CA PRO A 42 17.46 -3.31 20.17
C PRO A 42 18.94 -3.14 20.53
N LYS A 43 19.45 -1.90 20.41
CA LYS A 43 20.79 -1.54 20.90
C LYS A 43 20.81 -1.71 22.42
N GLY A 44 21.66 -2.60 22.92
CA GLY A 44 21.92 -2.75 24.37
C GLY A 44 21.94 -4.17 24.91
N VAL A 45 21.56 -5.19 24.13
CA VAL A 45 21.66 -6.59 24.57
C VAL A 45 22.93 -7.21 24.00
N ARG A 46 23.88 -7.59 24.87
CA ARG A 46 25.13 -8.23 24.49
C ARG A 46 24.84 -9.66 24.03
N ALA A 47 25.03 -9.93 22.73
CA ALA A 47 24.82 -11.27 22.16
C ALA A 47 25.82 -12.30 22.75
N PRO A 48 25.40 -13.56 23.00
CA PRO A 48 26.27 -14.61 23.50
C PRO A 48 27.36 -15.00 22.49
N ARG A 49 28.53 -15.41 23.03
CA ARG A 49 29.80 -15.57 22.30
C ARG A 49 29.79 -16.64 21.19
N SER A 50 28.76 -17.47 21.08
CA SER A 50 28.62 -18.51 20.04
C SER A 50 28.10 -17.99 18.69
N PHE A 51 27.69 -16.72 18.58
CA PHE A 51 27.17 -16.15 17.33
C PHE A 51 28.22 -15.46 16.43
N ARG A 52 29.50 -15.46 16.84
CA ARG A 52 30.55 -14.67 16.16
C ARG A 52 31.18 -15.35 14.93
N ARG A 53 30.65 -16.47 14.42
CA ARG A 53 31.22 -17.20 13.26
C ARG A 53 30.36 -17.23 12.00
N VAL A 54 29.20 -16.57 11.96
CA VAL A 54 28.37 -16.49 10.73
C VAL A 54 28.10 -15.05 10.27
N MET A 55 28.77 -14.06 10.88
CA MET A 55 28.67 -12.63 10.50
C MET A 55 29.89 -12.13 9.71
N ALA A 56 30.52 -13.01 8.92
CA ALA A 56 31.73 -12.68 8.15
C ALA A 56 31.66 -13.13 6.67
N SER A 57 30.47 -13.28 6.10
CA SER A 57 30.32 -13.68 4.69
C SER A 57 29.27 -12.89 3.89
N CYS A 58 28.66 -11.85 4.44
CA CYS A 58 27.61 -11.09 3.75
C CYS A 58 27.97 -9.61 3.59
N ALA A 59 29.24 -9.32 3.31
CA ALA A 59 29.72 -7.97 2.99
C ALA A 59 30.03 -7.78 1.49
N ALA A 60 29.42 -8.59 0.62
CA ALA A 60 29.63 -8.49 -0.83
C ALA A 60 28.39 -8.98 -1.60
N SER A 61 27.32 -8.18 -1.60
CA SER A 61 26.33 -8.17 -2.68
C SER A 61 25.27 -7.08 -2.44
N ASP A 62 25.67 -5.81 -2.36
CA ASP A 62 24.74 -4.69 -2.54
C ASP A 62 25.29 -3.79 -3.65
N THR A 63 25.18 -4.32 -4.86
CA THR A 63 25.01 -3.49 -6.06
C THR A 63 23.73 -3.99 -6.69
N ALA A 64 22.60 -3.52 -6.17
CA ALA A 64 21.36 -3.53 -6.95
C ALA A 64 21.61 -2.57 -8.12
N GLU A 65 21.44 -3.09 -9.34
CA GLU A 65 21.63 -2.37 -10.60
C GLU A 65 20.88 -1.03 -10.59
N GLY A 66 21.50 -0.01 -11.20
CA GLY A 66 21.13 1.40 -11.11
C GLY A 66 19.73 1.74 -11.63
N GLY A 67 18.72 1.55 -10.79
CA GLY A 67 17.42 2.17 -10.91
C GLY A 67 17.44 3.53 -10.22
N GLU A 68 17.10 4.59 -10.97
CA GLU A 68 16.90 5.93 -10.41
C GLU A 68 15.85 5.91 -9.28
N ARG A 69 16.08 6.69 -8.23
CA ARG A 69 15.22 6.71 -7.05
C ARG A 69 13.91 7.43 -7.37
N LEU A 70 12.76 6.77 -7.19
CA LEU A 70 11.43 7.34 -7.50
C LEU A 70 11.14 8.67 -6.79
N LEU A 71 11.67 8.84 -5.57
CA LEU A 71 11.55 10.08 -4.80
C LEU A 71 12.15 11.30 -5.51
N GLU A 72 13.11 11.10 -6.40
CA GLU A 72 13.84 12.16 -7.11
C GLU A 72 13.21 12.46 -8.47
N LYS A 73 12.28 11.63 -8.93
CA LYS A 73 11.57 11.82 -10.21
C LYS A 73 10.40 12.79 -10.09
N ARG A 74 9.89 13.25 -11.23
CA ARG A 74 8.67 14.06 -11.34
C ARG A 74 7.65 13.31 -12.19
N CYS A 75 6.38 13.41 -11.81
CA CYS A 75 5.31 12.88 -12.64
C CYS A 75 5.27 13.61 -13.99
N ILE A 76 5.05 12.83 -15.06
CA ILE A 76 4.85 13.34 -16.42
C ILE A 76 3.35 13.24 -16.73
N PRO A 77 2.67 14.28 -17.26
CA PRO A 77 1.24 14.22 -17.53
C PRO A 77 0.82 12.98 -18.33
N CYS A 78 -0.14 12.20 -17.81
CA CYS A 78 -0.60 10.95 -18.40
C CYS A 78 -1.61 11.12 -19.56
N GLU A 79 -1.60 12.26 -20.26
CA GLU A 79 -2.68 12.64 -21.21
C GLU A 79 -2.55 11.99 -22.61
N GLY A 80 -1.61 11.06 -22.80
CA GLY A 80 -1.29 10.49 -24.11
C GLY A 80 -1.87 9.11 -24.36
N LYS A 81 -2.29 8.84 -25.60
CA LYS A 81 -2.55 7.48 -26.14
C LYS A 81 -1.30 6.58 -26.16
N ASP A 82 -0.15 7.11 -25.73
CA ASP A 82 1.18 6.52 -25.91
C ASP A 82 1.78 5.97 -24.60
N ILE A 83 1.04 6.03 -23.48
CA ILE A 83 1.48 5.46 -22.20
C ILE A 83 0.75 4.13 -21.99
N GLU A 84 1.49 3.04 -22.04
CA GLU A 84 0.98 1.71 -21.72
C GLU A 84 1.03 1.47 -20.21
N ALA A 85 0.01 0.76 -19.70
CA ALA A 85 0.01 0.34 -18.30
C ALA A 85 1.13 -0.68 -18.05
N LEU A 86 1.77 -0.54 -16.90
CA LEU A 86 2.76 -1.49 -16.42
C LEU A 86 2.15 -2.87 -16.27
N THR A 87 2.91 -3.89 -16.66
CA THR A 87 2.59 -5.28 -16.34
C THR A 87 2.77 -5.54 -14.83
N GLU A 88 2.14 -6.59 -14.30
CA GLU A 88 2.32 -7.01 -12.90
C GLU A 88 3.81 -7.22 -12.57
N ALA A 89 4.58 -7.80 -13.48
CA ALA A 89 6.01 -8.04 -13.29
C ALA A 89 6.85 -6.75 -13.24
N GLU A 90 6.47 -5.70 -13.98
CA GLU A 90 7.14 -4.40 -13.91
C GLU A 90 6.76 -3.65 -12.63
N ALA A 91 5.48 -3.67 -12.26
CA ALA A 91 5.01 -3.13 -11.00
C ALA A 91 5.73 -3.79 -9.79
N GLU A 92 5.91 -5.11 -9.82
CA GLU A 92 6.62 -5.86 -8.78
C GLU A 92 8.09 -5.42 -8.62
N LYS A 93 8.76 -4.99 -9.70
CA LYS A 93 10.15 -4.46 -9.65
C LYS A 93 10.23 -3.12 -8.92
N LEU A 94 9.17 -2.32 -8.95
CA LEU A 94 9.12 -1.00 -8.30
C LEU A 94 8.69 -1.07 -6.83
N MET A 95 7.97 -2.12 -6.42
CA MET A 95 7.50 -2.31 -5.04
C MET A 95 8.57 -2.15 -3.92
N PRO A 96 9.86 -2.55 -4.10
CA PRO A 96 10.89 -2.31 -3.10
C PRO A 96 11.11 -0.84 -2.75
N GLN A 97 10.79 0.09 -3.65
CA GLN A 97 10.93 1.52 -3.45
C GLN A 97 9.73 2.17 -2.73
N VAL A 98 8.62 1.43 -2.58
CA VAL A 98 7.37 1.86 -1.91
C VAL A 98 6.93 0.80 -0.90
N PRO A 99 7.78 0.48 0.11
CA PRO A 99 7.62 -0.70 0.97
C PRO A 99 6.36 -0.67 1.85
N LEU A 100 5.74 0.50 2.03
CA LEU A 100 4.52 0.65 2.83
C LEU A 100 3.25 0.38 2.02
N TRP A 101 3.35 0.27 0.70
CA TRP A 101 2.22 0.07 -0.22
C TRP A 101 1.96 -1.41 -0.51
N ALA A 102 0.70 -1.72 -0.75
CA ALA A 102 0.25 -3.01 -1.26
C ALA A 102 -0.13 -2.88 -2.74
N LEU A 103 0.04 -3.96 -3.50
CA LEU A 103 -0.46 -4.09 -4.86
C LEU A 103 -1.75 -4.90 -4.77
N GLU A 104 -2.87 -4.28 -5.10
CA GLU A 104 -4.23 -4.84 -4.96
C GLU A 104 -5.00 -4.58 -6.27
N GLU A 105 -6.07 -5.34 -6.53
CA GLU A 105 -6.97 -5.03 -7.65
C GLU A 105 -7.84 -3.83 -7.29
N VAL A 106 -8.17 -3.00 -8.27
CA VAL A 106 -9.11 -1.89 -8.09
C VAL A 106 -10.49 -2.44 -7.74
N ASP A 107 -11.10 -1.87 -6.71
CA ASP A 107 -12.42 -2.29 -6.23
C ASP A 107 -13.46 -2.21 -7.36
N GLY A 108 -14.09 -3.35 -7.66
CA GLY A 108 -15.09 -3.46 -8.73
C GLY A 108 -14.54 -3.55 -10.15
N GLN A 109 -13.21 -3.59 -10.34
CA GLN A 109 -12.56 -3.70 -11.65
C GLN A 109 -11.53 -4.85 -11.67
N ALA A 110 -12.04 -6.06 -11.95
CA ALA A 110 -11.20 -7.26 -12.01
C ALA A 110 -10.09 -7.13 -13.06
N GLY A 111 -8.85 -7.44 -12.66
CA GLY A 111 -7.67 -7.41 -13.53
C GLY A 111 -6.98 -6.06 -13.68
N ILE A 112 -7.48 -4.98 -13.05
CA ILE A 112 -6.80 -3.68 -12.98
C ILE A 112 -6.09 -3.59 -11.63
N LEU A 113 -4.77 -3.36 -11.65
CA LEU A 113 -3.98 -3.22 -10.43
C LEU A 113 -3.89 -1.76 -9.97
N SER A 114 -3.75 -1.57 -8.66
CA SER A 114 -3.54 -0.27 -8.02
C SER A 114 -2.64 -0.40 -6.79
N LEU A 115 -2.06 0.72 -6.36
CA LEU A 115 -1.30 0.81 -5.12
C LEU A 115 -2.22 1.23 -3.97
N HIS A 116 -2.25 0.42 -2.90
CA HIS A 116 -3.07 0.67 -1.72
C HIS A 116 -2.25 0.94 -0.47
N ARG A 117 -2.65 1.97 0.28
CA ARG A 117 -2.11 2.28 1.61
C ARG A 117 -3.24 2.63 2.58
N ARG A 118 -3.19 2.04 3.77
CA ARG A 118 -4.19 2.25 4.83
C ARG A 118 -3.56 2.87 6.08
N TYR A 119 -4.19 3.91 6.60
CA TYR A 119 -3.81 4.63 7.81
C TYR A 119 -4.93 4.56 8.85
N LYS A 120 -4.55 4.37 10.12
CA LYS A 120 -5.47 4.48 11.26
C LYS A 120 -5.12 5.71 12.07
N THR A 121 -5.90 6.77 11.94
CA THR A 121 -5.64 8.04 12.63
C THR A 121 -6.24 8.05 14.03
N LYS A 122 -5.84 9.03 14.84
CA LYS A 122 -6.35 9.20 16.22
C LYS A 122 -7.85 9.49 16.25
N ASN A 123 -8.33 10.29 15.30
CA ASN A 123 -9.73 10.72 15.16
C ASN A 123 -9.99 11.25 13.74
N PHE A 124 -11.24 11.63 13.46
CA PHE A 124 -11.66 12.13 12.15
C PHE A 124 -10.94 13.40 11.71
N VAL A 125 -10.76 14.38 12.60
CA VAL A 125 -10.04 15.62 12.26
C VAL A 125 -8.61 15.32 11.82
N LYS A 126 -7.94 14.37 12.48
CA LYS A 126 -6.58 13.93 12.10
C LYS A 126 -6.55 13.12 10.80
N ALA A 127 -7.65 12.47 10.42
CA ALA A 127 -7.78 11.88 9.08
C ALA A 127 -7.90 12.96 7.99
N LEU A 128 -8.74 13.98 8.21
CA LEU A 128 -8.86 15.10 7.27
C LEU A 128 -7.56 15.89 7.12
N GLU A 129 -6.80 16.04 8.22
CA GLU A 129 -5.47 16.66 8.17
C GLU A 129 -4.49 15.83 7.35
N LEU A 130 -4.49 14.49 7.51
CA LEU A 130 -3.67 13.61 6.67
C LEU A 130 -4.07 13.70 5.19
N MET A 131 -5.37 13.70 4.88
CA MET A 131 -5.88 13.87 3.52
C MET A 131 -5.40 15.18 2.89
N GLN A 132 -5.40 16.29 3.64
CA GLN A 132 -4.87 17.57 3.16
C GLN A 132 -3.37 17.52 2.87
N ARG A 133 -2.57 16.90 3.75
CA ARG A 133 -1.12 16.75 3.53
C ARG A 133 -0.82 15.92 2.28
N ILE A 134 -1.56 14.82 2.09
CA ILE A 134 -1.45 13.98 0.89
C ILE A 134 -1.90 14.74 -0.36
N GLY A 135 -3.02 15.48 -0.27
CA GLY A 135 -3.54 16.28 -1.36
C GLY A 135 -2.56 17.37 -1.82
N ALA A 136 -1.81 17.98 -0.91
CA ALA A 136 -0.78 18.95 -1.27
C ALA A 136 0.35 18.31 -2.11
N VAL A 137 0.80 17.10 -1.75
CA VAL A 137 1.80 16.34 -2.52
C VAL A 137 1.25 15.94 -3.88
N ALA A 138 0.00 15.49 -3.93
CA ALA A 138 -0.68 15.12 -5.18
C ALA A 138 -0.78 16.31 -6.15
N GLU A 139 -1.14 17.49 -5.64
CA GLU A 139 -1.24 18.70 -6.43
C GLU A 139 0.12 19.19 -6.95
N GLU A 140 1.18 19.10 -6.13
CA GLU A 140 2.55 19.43 -6.56
C GLU A 140 3.06 18.52 -7.69
N GLU A 141 2.64 17.26 -7.67
CA GLU A 141 2.98 16.29 -8.71
C GLU A 141 2.02 16.30 -9.90
N GLY A 142 0.85 16.94 -9.79
CA GLY A 142 -0.18 16.87 -10.82
C GLY A 142 -0.67 15.44 -11.08
N HIS A 143 -0.63 14.60 -10.05
CA HIS A 143 -1.10 13.21 -10.11
C HIS A 143 -1.90 12.92 -8.85
N HIS A 144 -3.15 12.51 -8.99
CA HIS A 144 -4.11 12.50 -7.88
C HIS A 144 -4.45 11.07 -7.44
N PRO A 145 -4.38 10.76 -6.13
CA PRO A 145 -4.82 9.48 -5.61
C PRO A 145 -6.32 9.52 -5.25
N ASP A 146 -6.95 8.36 -5.20
CA ASP A 146 -8.26 8.19 -4.59
C ASP A 146 -8.13 8.12 -3.06
N LEU A 147 -8.86 8.99 -2.35
CA LEU A 147 -8.82 9.10 -0.88
C LEU A 147 -10.16 8.73 -0.26
N HIS A 148 -10.19 7.62 0.49
CA HIS A 148 -11.39 7.11 1.13
C HIS A 148 -11.30 7.19 2.66
N LEU A 149 -12.16 8.00 3.28
CA LEU A 149 -12.29 8.08 4.73
C LEU A 149 -13.46 7.24 5.22
N THR A 150 -13.17 6.08 5.82
CA THR A 150 -14.18 5.12 6.27
C THR A 150 -14.11 4.89 7.79
N GLY A 151 -15.25 4.55 8.39
CA GLY A 151 -15.30 4.22 9.83
C GLY A 151 -14.73 5.31 10.74
N TRP A 152 -14.95 6.58 10.39
CA TRP A 152 -14.55 7.81 11.11
C TRP A 152 -13.03 8.10 11.21
N ASN A 153 -12.14 7.11 11.17
CA ASN A 153 -10.68 7.36 11.30
C ASN A 153 -9.79 6.38 10.53
N ASN A 154 -10.34 5.69 9.52
CA ASN A 154 -9.54 4.92 8.58
C ASN A 154 -9.41 5.73 7.30
N LEU A 155 -8.19 6.12 6.95
CA LEU A 155 -7.91 6.69 5.64
C LEU A 155 -7.30 5.61 4.77
N GLU A 156 -7.92 5.32 3.65
CA GLU A 156 -7.39 4.50 2.58
C GLU A 156 -7.02 5.38 1.40
N VAL A 157 -5.86 5.08 0.83
CA VAL A 157 -5.30 5.75 -0.34
C VAL A 157 -5.12 4.69 -1.40
N SER A 158 -5.77 4.86 -2.54
CA SER A 158 -5.58 4.05 -3.73
C SER A 158 -4.98 4.91 -4.84
N ILE A 159 -4.01 4.38 -5.58
CA ILE A 159 -3.33 5.10 -6.66
C ILE A 159 -3.26 4.20 -7.89
N PHE A 160 -3.85 4.68 -8.98
CA PHE A 160 -3.66 4.14 -10.33
C PHE A 160 -3.99 5.22 -11.36
N THR A 161 -3.54 5.02 -12.59
CA THR A 161 -3.76 5.97 -13.66
C THR A 161 -5.04 5.62 -14.43
N HIS A 162 -6.14 6.32 -14.12
CA HIS A 162 -7.45 6.06 -14.75
C HIS A 162 -7.44 6.13 -16.28
N ALA A 163 -6.66 7.05 -16.87
CA ALA A 163 -6.62 7.27 -18.32
C ALA A 163 -6.13 6.05 -19.12
N ILE A 164 -5.28 5.22 -18.52
CA ILE A 164 -4.70 4.02 -19.14
C ILE A 164 -5.26 2.72 -18.55
N GLY A 165 -6.17 2.81 -17.56
CA GLY A 165 -6.80 1.66 -16.92
C GLY A 165 -5.81 0.75 -16.20
N GLY A 166 -4.78 1.31 -15.56
CA GLY A 166 -3.76 0.51 -14.87
C GLY A 166 -2.69 1.37 -14.20
N LEU A 167 -1.59 0.73 -13.80
CA LEU A 167 -0.47 1.40 -13.15
C LEU A 167 0.47 2.03 -14.19
N SER A 168 1.02 3.18 -13.86
CA SER A 168 2.14 3.84 -14.52
C SER A 168 3.26 4.07 -13.50
N GLU A 169 4.44 4.48 -13.98
CA GLU A 169 5.54 4.85 -13.07
C GLU A 169 5.16 6.04 -12.16
N ASN A 170 4.30 6.95 -12.62
CA ASN A 170 3.83 8.09 -11.82
C ASN A 170 3.09 7.66 -10.56
N ASP A 171 2.35 6.55 -10.60
CA ASP A 171 1.67 6.00 -9.44
C ASP A 171 2.69 5.66 -8.33
N PHE A 172 3.84 5.11 -8.72
CA PHE A 172 4.93 4.77 -7.81
C PHE A 172 5.71 6.01 -7.33
N ILE A 173 5.90 7.01 -8.19
CA ILE A 173 6.52 8.31 -7.82
C ILE A 173 5.67 8.99 -6.74
N LEU A 174 4.36 9.12 -6.97
CA LEU A 174 3.44 9.72 -6.02
C LEU A 174 3.39 8.91 -4.72
N ALA A 175 3.29 7.58 -4.80
CA ALA A 175 3.32 6.70 -3.63
C ALA A 175 4.57 6.90 -2.77
N ALA A 176 5.75 7.00 -3.40
CA ALA A 176 7.00 7.25 -2.70
C ALA A 176 6.99 8.63 -2.01
N LYS A 177 6.50 9.67 -2.69
CA LYS A 177 6.41 11.03 -2.12
C LYS A 177 5.43 11.11 -0.95
N ILE A 178 4.30 10.42 -1.03
CA ILE A 178 3.34 10.31 0.08
C ILE A 178 3.97 9.66 1.31
N GLU A 179 4.91 8.71 1.17
CA GLU A 179 5.62 8.14 2.32
C GLU A 179 6.46 9.17 3.09
N THR A 180 6.79 10.32 2.48
CA THR A 180 7.54 11.41 3.14
C THR A 180 6.66 12.33 3.99
N VAL A 181 5.33 12.24 3.86
CA VAL A 181 4.39 13.01 4.67
C VAL A 181 4.57 12.65 6.13
N ASP A 182 4.81 13.64 7.00
CA ASP A 182 4.85 13.41 8.44
C ASP A 182 3.47 12.94 8.92
N THR A 183 3.45 11.81 9.64
CA THR A 183 2.24 11.17 10.14
C THR A 183 2.28 10.90 11.66
N GLU A 184 3.38 11.17 12.36
CA GLU A 184 3.55 10.80 13.77
C GLU A 184 2.50 11.48 14.68
N ASP A 185 2.15 12.73 14.36
CA ASP A 185 1.14 13.47 15.10
C ASP A 185 -0.30 13.04 14.77
N LEU A 186 -0.51 12.29 13.69
CA LEU A 186 -1.82 11.92 13.14
C LEU A 186 -2.25 10.49 13.50
N LEU A 187 -1.30 9.55 13.55
CA LEU A 187 -1.59 8.12 13.66
C LEU A 187 -1.87 7.66 15.10
N ARG A 188 -2.76 6.67 15.22
CA ARG A 188 -3.04 6.02 16.49
C ARG A 188 -1.86 5.11 16.87
N LYS A 189 -1.23 5.38 18.01
CA LYS A 189 -0.18 4.51 18.56
C LYS A 189 -0.76 3.14 18.88
N LYS A 190 -0.12 2.07 18.40
CA LYS A 190 -0.45 0.71 18.84
C LYS A 190 -0.12 0.61 20.33
N LYS A 191 -1.10 0.24 21.17
CA LYS A 191 -0.82 -0.10 22.57
C LYS A 191 0.17 -1.27 22.56
N LYS A 192 1.34 -1.11 23.19
CA LYS A 192 2.15 -2.27 23.55
C LYS A 192 1.30 -3.08 24.54
N SER A 193 0.91 -4.30 24.16
CA SER A 193 0.39 -5.25 25.14
C SER A 193 1.48 -5.48 26.16
N LEU A 194 1.25 -5.07 27.42
CA LEU A 194 2.10 -5.50 28.52
C LEU A 194 1.92 -7.02 28.63
N SER A 195 2.97 -7.75 28.31
CA SER A 195 3.14 -9.18 28.60
C SER A 195 3.95 -9.35 29.87
#